data_AF-A0A9P9AJ28-F1
#
_entry.id   AF-A0A9P9AJ28-F1
#
_cell.length_a   1.000
_cell.length_b   1.000
_cell.length_c   1.000
_cell.angle_alpha   90.00
_cell.angle_beta   90.00
_cell.angle_gamma   90.00
#
_symmetry.space_group_name_H-M   'P 1'
#
loop_
_entity.id
_entity.type
_entity.pdbx_description
1 polymer ?
#
loop_
_entity_poly.entity_id
_entity_poly.type
_entity_poly.pdbx_seq_one_letter_code
_entity_poly.pdbx_strand_id
1 'polypeptide(L)'
;MEPLSDQAVQDALSLIQNERGLPHPSGPLLESFVEEALQPQLAAAYILRVCRSSNDRKAELLALVSDWTYIVESSSHGSLKCYALFFSTPYRDWWLAYIERAERVNPYHSHWLVRKSAAEAFRRGLLTLDRLQPSMIEYRISPCLIGTLEEMIDLAGSFPLLGDHSRSGIPKVDARFVGTHARFAPSIRWLEVSRQIEQDERVPSSYTIRHALRHGRSYTSWFPRLLLTTCLEVWLMVPNMVRVAAYKLLQRAGKHVYGPSNSFNTQRLPFGLYLKSTRGFGALQNELNALNMIRQYTSIPVPRGLDLISDREDAYLLTSRLPGVPLARVCDMLSDRDCHDFVTWMQDFVSKLRAMPRTGGEEYDICNTLGEACRDPRICDANPVGPFKDEEAFSKYLRYSDDPARRGHKTVFTHADLNLRNILVDRVTRPDGTRGWHVVGIVDWENSGFYPEYWDCTKAQFEGFRYDERWPKLLYNVFRLFEDYSKELEVEKRSWREGDGA
;
A
#
# COMPACT_ATOMS: atom_id res chain seq x y z
N MET A 1 19.18 36.54 -10.01
CA MET A 1 18.36 35.31 -9.99
C MET A 1 17.63 35.33 -8.66
N GLU A 2 16.31 35.50 -8.68
CA GLU A 2 15.51 35.32 -7.47
C GLU A 2 15.77 33.92 -6.90
N PRO A 3 15.81 33.75 -5.57
CA PRO A 3 15.90 32.42 -4.98
C PRO A 3 14.68 31.63 -5.41
N LEU A 4 14.89 30.56 -6.18
CA LEU A 4 13.80 29.66 -6.55
C LEU A 4 13.24 29.06 -5.26
N SER A 5 11.97 29.33 -4.98
CA SER A 5 11.35 28.98 -3.71
C SER A 5 10.87 27.53 -3.71
N ASP A 6 10.78 26.92 -2.53
CA ASP A 6 10.14 25.61 -2.35
C ASP A 6 8.67 25.62 -2.79
N GLN A 7 8.05 26.80 -2.87
CA GLN A 7 6.74 26.98 -3.48
C GLN A 7 6.70 26.53 -4.94
N ALA A 8 7.75 26.78 -5.73
CA ALA A 8 7.79 26.36 -7.13
C ALA A 8 7.76 24.83 -7.27
N VAL A 9 8.38 24.10 -6.33
CA VAL A 9 8.33 22.63 -6.27
C VAL A 9 6.92 22.17 -5.97
N GLN A 10 6.29 22.74 -4.94
CA GLN A 10 4.90 22.41 -4.58
C GLN A 10 3.92 22.72 -5.72
N ASP A 11 4.10 23.84 -6.42
CA ASP A 11 3.29 24.23 -7.57
C ASP A 11 3.45 23.23 -8.73
N ALA A 12 4.67 22.75 -8.99
CA ALA A 12 4.94 21.77 -10.04
C ALA A 12 4.36 20.39 -9.72
N LEU A 13 4.54 19.91 -8.48
CA LEU A 13 3.96 18.65 -8.02
C LEU A 13 2.43 18.72 -8.05
N SER A 14 1.85 19.81 -7.55
CA SER A 14 0.41 20.07 -7.60
C SER A 14 -0.11 20.11 -9.04
N LEU A 15 0.66 20.69 -9.98
CA LEU A 15 0.29 20.72 -11.40
C LEU A 15 0.24 19.28 -11.96
N ILE A 16 1.26 18.47 -11.69
CA ILE A 16 1.32 17.07 -12.15
C ILE A 16 0.14 16.26 -11.57
N GLN A 17 -0.05 16.34 -10.26
CA GLN A 17 -1.05 15.56 -9.52
C GLN A 17 -2.50 15.95 -9.85
N ASN A 18 -2.73 17.17 -10.35
CA ASN A 18 -4.06 17.66 -10.72
C ASN A 18 -4.36 17.52 -12.23
N GLU A 19 -3.38 17.19 -13.06
CA GLU A 19 -3.61 17.02 -14.49
C GLU A 19 -4.41 15.75 -14.77
N ARG A 20 -5.66 15.94 -15.24
CA ARG A 20 -6.59 14.84 -15.47
C ARG A 20 -6.27 14.16 -16.79
N GLY A 21 -5.81 12.92 -16.73
CA GLY A 21 -5.64 12.07 -17.91
C GLY A 21 -4.19 11.79 -18.29
N LEU A 22 -3.23 12.09 -17.40
CA LEU A 22 -1.96 11.37 -17.41
C LEU A 22 -2.21 9.91 -17.03
N PRO A 23 -1.83 8.93 -17.87
CA PRO A 23 -1.99 7.52 -17.54
C PRO A 23 -1.03 7.16 -16.40
N HIS A 24 -1.46 6.36 -15.44
CA HIS A 24 -0.54 5.86 -14.41
C HIS A 24 0.51 4.91 -15.02
N PRO A 25 1.82 5.01 -14.71
CA PRO A 25 2.47 5.86 -13.70
C PRO A 25 3.15 7.13 -14.23
N SER A 26 2.67 7.76 -15.32
CA SER A 26 3.28 8.98 -15.88
C SER A 26 3.39 10.13 -14.88
N GLY A 27 2.39 10.34 -14.03
CA GLY A 27 2.42 11.35 -12.96
C GLY A 27 3.58 11.09 -11.97
N PRO A 28 3.58 9.96 -11.25
CA PRO A 28 4.65 9.59 -10.33
C PRO A 28 6.07 9.58 -10.95
N LEU A 29 6.17 9.25 -12.25
CA LEU A 29 7.42 9.31 -12.98
C LEU A 29 7.93 10.76 -13.18
N LEU A 30 7.03 11.73 -13.40
CA LEU A 30 7.36 13.15 -13.44
C LEU A 30 7.61 13.73 -12.04
N GLU A 31 6.90 13.26 -11.02
CA GLU A 31 7.17 13.64 -9.63
C GLU A 31 8.59 13.22 -9.25
N SER A 32 9.00 11.99 -9.62
CA SER A 32 10.39 11.53 -9.45
C SER A 32 11.41 12.40 -10.19
N PHE A 33 11.06 12.96 -11.36
CA PHE A 33 11.93 13.89 -12.07
C PHE A 33 12.18 15.19 -11.28
N VAL A 34 11.19 15.66 -10.51
CA VAL A 34 11.30 16.86 -9.68
C VAL A 34 11.99 16.55 -8.36
N GLU A 35 11.50 15.54 -7.63
CA GLU A 35 11.93 15.21 -6.27
C GLU A 35 13.37 14.68 -6.22
N GLU A 36 13.75 13.85 -7.20
CA GLU A 36 15.07 13.22 -7.25
C GLU A 36 16.14 14.08 -7.94
N ALA A 37 15.76 15.26 -8.45
CA ALA A 37 16.71 16.20 -9.02
C ALA A 37 17.69 16.72 -7.94
N LEU A 38 18.94 17.01 -8.34
CA LEU A 38 19.88 17.64 -7.41
C LEU A 38 19.42 19.04 -6.98
N GLN A 39 18.70 19.73 -7.86
CA GLN A 39 18.06 21.02 -7.59
C GLN A 39 16.58 20.92 -7.98
N PRO A 40 15.71 20.42 -7.07
CA PRO A 40 14.28 20.25 -7.34
C PRO A 40 13.61 21.52 -7.85
N GLN A 41 14.06 22.68 -7.38
CA GLN A 41 13.51 23.97 -7.79
C GLN A 41 13.76 24.28 -9.27
N LEU A 42 14.89 23.83 -9.85
CA LEU A 42 15.17 24.00 -11.28
C LEU A 42 14.33 23.02 -12.13
N ALA A 43 14.19 21.78 -11.67
CA ALA A 43 13.34 20.79 -12.32
C ALA A 43 11.87 21.24 -12.33
N ALA A 44 11.38 21.74 -11.20
CA ALA A 44 10.05 22.32 -11.06
C ALA A 44 9.86 23.54 -11.97
N ALA A 45 10.80 24.49 -11.97
CA ALA A 45 10.74 25.67 -12.85
C ALA A 45 10.73 25.27 -14.34
N TYR A 46 11.43 24.19 -14.70
CA TYR A 46 11.41 23.66 -16.07
C TYR A 46 10.02 23.13 -16.45
N ILE A 47 9.40 22.29 -15.61
CA ILE A 47 8.03 21.79 -15.85
C ILE A 47 7.05 22.95 -15.96
N LEU A 48 7.08 23.88 -14.99
CA LEU A 48 6.19 25.03 -14.98
C LEU A 48 6.37 25.90 -16.23
N ARG A 49 7.61 26.09 -16.70
CA ARG A 49 7.88 26.86 -17.92
C ARG A 49 7.32 26.19 -19.16
N VAL A 50 7.53 24.88 -19.32
CA VAL A 50 7.02 24.10 -20.46
C VAL A 50 5.48 24.10 -20.48
N CYS A 51 4.84 23.95 -19.31
CA CYS A 51 3.39 23.95 -19.21
C CYS A 51 2.74 25.34 -19.31
N ARG A 52 3.47 26.43 -19.01
CA ARG A 52 2.97 27.81 -19.11
C ARG A 52 2.75 28.27 -20.56
N SER A 53 3.49 27.71 -21.51
CA SER A 53 3.47 28.15 -22.92
C SER A 53 2.38 27.52 -23.79
N SER A 54 1.64 26.53 -23.28
CA SER A 54 0.77 25.68 -24.10
C SER A 54 -0.70 25.73 -23.70
N ASN A 55 -1.59 25.63 -24.69
CA ASN A 55 -3.03 25.43 -24.48
C ASN A 55 -3.37 23.96 -24.14
N ASP A 56 -2.43 23.02 -24.29
CA ASP A 56 -2.62 21.60 -24.00
C ASP A 56 -1.52 21.08 -23.05
N ARG A 57 -1.73 21.31 -21.75
CA ARG A 57 -0.79 20.91 -20.69
C ARG A 57 -0.57 19.40 -20.66
N LYS A 58 -1.60 18.61 -20.94
CA LYS A 58 -1.51 17.15 -20.97
C LYS A 58 -0.50 16.69 -22.02
N ALA A 59 -0.59 17.22 -23.23
CA ALA A 59 0.34 16.87 -24.31
C ALA A 59 1.80 17.20 -23.94
N GLU A 60 2.04 18.37 -23.31
CA GLU A 60 3.37 18.77 -22.86
C GLU A 60 3.93 17.85 -21.77
N LEU A 61 3.12 17.51 -20.76
CA LEU A 61 3.54 16.59 -19.71
C LEU A 61 3.83 15.19 -20.27
N LEU A 62 3.04 14.72 -21.24
CA LEU A 62 3.31 13.45 -21.92
C LEU A 62 4.60 13.48 -22.76
N ALA A 63 4.91 14.61 -23.40
CA ALA A 63 6.18 14.80 -24.09
C ALA A 63 7.36 14.76 -23.10
N LEU A 64 7.22 15.41 -21.94
CA LEU A 64 8.21 15.34 -20.85
C LEU A 64 8.38 13.92 -20.31
N VAL A 65 7.29 13.16 -20.16
CA VAL A 65 7.34 11.74 -19.78
C VAL A 65 8.12 10.93 -20.80
N SER A 66 7.88 11.14 -22.09
CA SER A 66 8.60 10.46 -23.17
C SER A 66 10.10 10.78 -23.13
N ASP A 67 10.45 12.07 -23.01
CA ASP A 67 11.84 12.51 -22.91
C ASP A 67 12.52 11.93 -21.66
N TRP A 68 11.84 11.96 -20.51
CA TRP A 68 12.38 11.43 -19.26
C TRP A 68 12.54 9.91 -19.30
N THR A 69 11.54 9.20 -19.84
CA THR A 69 11.61 7.75 -20.08
C THR A 69 12.84 7.42 -20.93
N TYR A 70 13.02 8.13 -22.05
CA TYR A 70 14.20 7.94 -22.91
C TYR A 70 15.50 8.19 -22.15
N ILE A 71 15.59 9.21 -21.28
CA ILE A 71 16.79 9.49 -20.49
C ILE A 71 17.08 8.38 -19.48
N VAL A 72 16.07 7.89 -18.76
CA VAL A 72 16.21 6.83 -17.74
C VAL A 72 16.55 5.49 -18.41
N GLU A 73 15.96 5.18 -19.56
CA GLU A 73 16.31 4.00 -20.33
C GLU A 73 17.69 4.15 -21.00
N SER A 74 18.03 5.33 -21.48
CA SER A 74 19.33 5.61 -22.09
C SER A 74 20.45 5.73 -21.07
N SER A 75 20.20 6.05 -19.80
CA SER A 75 21.22 5.95 -18.75
C SER A 75 21.58 4.49 -18.46
N SER A 76 20.71 3.54 -18.85
CA SER A 76 21.06 2.12 -18.92
C SER A 76 21.74 1.67 -20.24
N HIS A 77 21.76 2.52 -21.28
CA HIS A 77 22.30 2.20 -22.63
C HIS A 77 23.26 3.24 -23.26
N GLY A 78 23.66 4.32 -22.56
CA GLY A 78 24.74 5.23 -22.94
C GLY A 78 24.44 6.49 -23.80
N SER A 79 23.20 7.00 -23.91
CA SER A 79 22.89 8.22 -24.72
C SER A 79 22.31 9.38 -23.89
N LEU A 80 22.97 10.55 -23.88
CA LEU A 80 22.92 11.46 -22.73
C LEU A 80 22.85 12.96 -23.12
N LYS A 81 21.65 13.51 -23.40
CA LYS A 81 21.47 14.93 -23.81
C LYS A 81 20.75 15.87 -22.81
N CYS A 82 20.23 15.40 -21.68
CA CYS A 82 19.37 16.21 -20.78
C CYS A 82 19.81 16.25 -19.30
N TYR A 83 21.12 16.40 -19.03
CA TYR A 83 21.64 16.34 -17.66
C TYR A 83 21.70 17.66 -16.87
N ALA A 84 21.45 18.79 -17.52
CA ALA A 84 21.61 20.10 -16.89
C ALA A 84 20.67 20.35 -15.69
N LEU A 85 19.56 19.61 -15.59
CA LEU A 85 18.59 19.73 -14.50
C LEU A 85 18.83 18.72 -13.37
N PHE A 86 19.40 17.56 -13.69
CA PHE A 86 19.57 16.47 -12.71
C PHE A 86 20.89 16.56 -11.95
N PHE A 87 21.90 17.19 -12.54
CA PHE A 87 23.24 17.29 -12.01
C PHE A 87 23.68 18.75 -11.85
N SER A 88 24.49 19.04 -10.84
CA SER A 88 25.14 20.35 -10.72
C SER A 88 26.07 20.55 -11.91
N THR A 89 26.35 21.80 -12.27
CA THR A 89 27.27 22.11 -13.37
C THR A 89 28.58 21.29 -13.30
N PRO A 90 29.29 21.20 -12.15
CA PRO A 90 30.49 20.37 -12.06
C PRO A 90 30.24 18.86 -12.28
N TYR A 91 29.09 18.36 -11.85
CA TYR A 91 28.75 16.95 -11.94
C TYR A 91 28.28 16.57 -13.35
N ARG A 92 27.52 17.46 -14.01
CA ARG A 92 27.14 17.36 -15.43
C ARG A 92 28.36 17.41 -16.31
N ASP A 93 29.23 18.42 -16.12
CA ASP A 93 30.41 18.60 -16.95
C ASP A 93 31.37 17.42 -16.77
N TRP A 94 31.43 16.84 -15.57
CA TRP A 94 32.14 15.58 -15.36
C TRP A 94 31.53 14.42 -16.14
N TRP A 95 30.20 14.24 -16.11
CA TRP A 95 29.54 13.19 -16.89
C TRP A 95 29.78 13.37 -18.39
N LEU A 96 29.62 14.58 -18.93
CA LEU A 96 29.91 14.89 -20.33
C LEU A 96 31.37 14.56 -20.69
N ALA A 97 32.33 14.99 -19.84
CA ALA A 97 33.74 14.67 -20.03
C ALA A 97 34.02 13.15 -19.94
N TYR A 98 33.34 12.43 -19.06
CA TYR A 98 33.46 10.97 -18.92
C TYR A 98 32.97 10.26 -20.18
N ILE A 99 31.83 10.68 -20.74
CA ILE A 99 31.24 10.10 -21.96
C ILE A 99 32.11 10.40 -23.18
N GLU A 100 32.47 11.68 -23.38
CA GLU A 100 33.30 12.12 -24.51
C GLU A 100 34.69 11.50 -24.51
N ARG A 101 35.19 11.10 -23.34
CA ARG A 101 36.53 10.54 -23.15
C ARG A 101 36.48 9.15 -22.54
N ALA A 102 35.44 8.38 -22.78
CA ALA A 102 35.24 7.06 -22.16
C ALA A 102 36.47 6.15 -22.32
N GLU A 103 37.12 6.19 -23.49
CA GLU A 103 38.35 5.43 -23.79
C GLU A 103 39.57 5.82 -22.93
N ARG A 104 39.57 7.03 -22.35
CA ARG A 104 40.65 7.55 -21.50
C ARG A 104 40.38 7.35 -20.02
N VAL A 105 39.17 6.94 -19.64
CA VAL A 105 38.83 6.72 -18.23
C VAL A 105 39.09 5.28 -17.87
N ASN A 106 39.70 5.07 -16.70
CA ASN A 106 39.97 3.73 -16.19
C ASN A 106 38.63 2.96 -16.02
N PRO A 107 38.44 1.82 -16.71
CA PRO A 107 37.19 1.06 -16.65
C PRO A 107 36.86 0.58 -15.22
N TYR A 108 37.86 0.39 -14.35
CA TYR A 108 37.63 0.00 -12.96
C TYR A 108 36.84 1.04 -12.14
N HIS A 109 36.73 2.30 -12.61
CA HIS A 109 35.90 3.31 -11.93
C HIS A 109 34.39 3.07 -12.07
N SER A 110 33.96 2.25 -13.04
CA SER A 110 32.56 1.91 -13.31
C SER A 110 32.22 0.42 -13.19
N HIS A 111 33.20 -0.45 -12.91
CA HIS A 111 33.01 -1.91 -12.83
C HIS A 111 33.11 -2.42 -11.39
N TRP A 112 32.07 -3.09 -10.90
CA TRP A 112 32.00 -3.61 -9.54
C TRP A 112 31.82 -5.12 -9.57
N LEU A 113 32.53 -5.84 -8.72
CA LEU A 113 32.27 -7.26 -8.48
C LEU A 113 31.28 -7.38 -7.31
N VAL A 114 30.03 -7.70 -7.62
CA VAL A 114 28.98 -7.93 -6.62
C VAL A 114 28.31 -9.28 -6.86
N ARG A 115 27.62 -9.80 -5.83
CA ARG A 115 26.78 -10.99 -6.00
C ARG A 115 25.72 -10.73 -7.07
N LYS A 116 25.37 -11.76 -7.85
CA LYS A 116 24.36 -11.66 -8.92
C LYS A 116 23.02 -11.10 -8.41
N SER A 117 22.59 -11.48 -7.21
CA SER A 117 21.38 -10.94 -6.58
C SER A 117 21.49 -9.43 -6.37
N ALA A 118 22.59 -8.94 -5.79
CA ALA A 118 22.82 -7.52 -5.57
C ALA A 118 22.90 -6.73 -6.88
N ALA A 119 23.59 -7.26 -7.89
CA ALA A 119 23.62 -6.65 -9.23
C ALA A 119 22.20 -6.49 -9.80
N GLU A 120 21.37 -7.52 -9.65
CA GLU A 120 20.01 -7.52 -10.19
C GLU A 120 19.09 -6.54 -9.45
N ALA A 121 19.17 -6.45 -8.11
CA ALA A 121 18.42 -5.43 -7.38
C ALA A 121 18.86 -4.02 -7.73
N PHE A 122 20.16 -3.78 -7.84
CA PHE A 122 20.69 -2.48 -8.24
C PHE A 122 20.18 -2.15 -9.65
N ARG A 123 20.34 -3.05 -10.62
CA ARG A 123 19.84 -2.88 -11.99
C ARG A 123 18.33 -2.59 -12.06
N ARG A 124 17.53 -3.25 -11.22
CA ARG A 124 16.07 -3.06 -11.12
C ARG A 124 15.64 -1.87 -10.26
N GLY A 125 16.59 -1.12 -9.68
CA GLY A 125 16.33 0.02 -8.80
C GLY A 125 15.70 -0.35 -7.45
N LEU A 126 15.81 -1.60 -6.98
CA LEU A 126 15.15 -2.08 -5.74
C LEU A 126 15.77 -1.50 -4.46
N LEU A 127 16.97 -0.95 -4.57
CA LEU A 127 17.69 -0.31 -3.46
C LEU A 127 18.52 0.85 -3.99
N THR A 128 18.70 1.85 -3.14
CA THR A 128 19.68 2.92 -3.32
C THR A 128 20.84 2.72 -2.35
N LEU A 129 21.98 3.30 -2.72
CA LEU A 129 23.16 3.35 -1.89
C LEU A 129 23.45 4.83 -1.60
N ASP A 130 23.04 5.28 -0.42
CA ASP A 130 23.13 6.67 -0.03
C ASP A 130 24.42 6.91 0.73
N ARG A 131 25.35 7.67 0.14
CA ARG A 131 26.66 7.93 0.74
C ARG A 131 26.52 8.66 2.08
N LEU A 132 27.08 8.08 3.14
CA LEU A 132 27.12 8.71 4.46
C LEU A 132 28.24 9.75 4.51
N GLN A 133 27.89 11.03 4.57
CA GLN A 133 28.90 12.08 4.75
C GLN A 133 29.47 12.05 6.18
N PRO A 134 30.79 12.25 6.39
CA PRO A 134 31.82 12.59 5.39
C PRO A 134 32.52 11.37 4.74
N SER A 135 32.05 10.14 5.01
CA SER A 135 32.65 8.92 4.48
C SER A 135 32.54 8.84 2.95
N MET A 136 33.63 8.39 2.33
CA MET A 136 33.70 8.17 0.87
C MET A 136 33.40 6.72 0.47
N ILE A 137 33.24 5.83 1.46
CA ILE A 137 33.16 4.38 1.27
C ILE A 137 31.96 3.75 2.00
N GLU A 138 31.36 4.44 2.97
CA GLU A 138 30.18 3.95 3.68
C GLU A 138 28.90 4.46 3.01
N TYR A 139 28.01 3.52 2.75
CA TYR A 139 26.71 3.79 2.16
C TYR A 139 25.63 3.22 3.07
N ARG A 140 24.51 3.92 3.17
CA ARG A 140 23.27 3.39 3.74
C ARG A 140 22.49 2.72 2.62
N ILE A 141 21.98 1.52 2.87
CA ILE A 141 21.02 0.90 1.95
C ILE A 141 19.64 1.44 2.29
N SER A 142 18.97 2.03 1.30
CA SER A 142 17.58 2.42 1.41
C SER A 142 16.76 1.64 0.37
N PRO A 143 15.72 0.90 0.77
CA PRO A 143 14.92 0.14 -0.18
C PRO A 143 14.01 1.07 -0.98
N CYS A 144 13.86 0.80 -2.28
CA CYS A 144 12.88 1.47 -3.13
C CYS A 144 11.72 0.50 -3.39
N LEU A 145 10.64 0.66 -2.62
CA LEU A 145 9.54 -0.31 -2.57
C LEU A 145 8.51 -0.15 -3.70
N ILE A 146 8.69 0.84 -4.58
CA ILE A 146 7.77 1.15 -5.67
C ILE A 146 7.54 -0.09 -6.53
N GLY A 147 6.28 -0.55 -6.56
CA GLY A 147 5.84 -1.71 -7.35
C GLY A 147 6.59 -3.01 -7.07
N THR A 148 6.90 -3.31 -5.80
CA THR A 148 7.60 -4.55 -5.42
C THR A 148 6.72 -5.51 -4.60
N LEU A 149 6.63 -6.75 -5.06
CA LEU A 149 5.99 -7.87 -4.35
C LEU A 149 6.97 -8.79 -3.63
N GLU A 150 8.21 -8.85 -4.12
CA GLU A 150 9.24 -9.76 -3.63
C GLU A 150 9.80 -9.27 -2.29
N GLU A 151 10.20 -10.20 -1.42
CA GLU A 151 10.98 -9.86 -0.24
C GLU A 151 12.32 -9.26 -0.68
N MET A 152 12.81 -8.28 0.10
CA MET A 152 14.10 -7.64 -0.17
C MET A 152 15.22 -8.69 -0.26
N ILE A 153 16.29 -8.35 -0.97
CA ILE A 153 17.53 -9.10 -0.87
C ILE A 153 17.92 -9.24 0.59
N ASP A 154 18.35 -10.44 1.00
CA ASP A 154 18.90 -10.65 2.32
C ASP A 154 20.14 -9.76 2.53
N LEU A 155 20.01 -8.77 3.43
CA LEU A 155 21.04 -7.78 3.72
C LEU A 155 21.77 -8.15 5.00
N ALA A 156 23.08 -8.37 4.89
CA ALA A 156 23.97 -8.51 6.03
C ALA A 156 24.33 -7.12 6.59
N GLY A 157 23.44 -6.54 7.40
CA GLY A 157 23.62 -5.22 8.01
C GLY A 157 23.14 -4.05 7.14
N SER A 158 23.12 -2.84 7.73
CA SER A 158 22.55 -1.64 7.10
C SER A 158 23.55 -0.80 6.29
N PHE A 159 24.84 -1.13 6.38
CA PHE A 159 25.93 -0.29 5.88
C PHE A 159 26.93 -1.10 5.04
N PRO A 160 26.72 -1.21 3.71
CA PRO A 160 27.74 -1.73 2.81
C PRO A 160 28.93 -0.77 2.75
N LEU A 161 30.12 -1.35 2.87
CA LEU A 161 31.38 -0.68 2.65
C LEU A 161 31.76 -0.85 1.17
N LEU A 162 31.50 0.18 0.37
CA LEU A 162 32.07 0.31 -0.98
C LEU A 162 33.46 0.97 -0.87
N GLY A 163 34.39 0.31 -0.18
CA GLY A 163 35.83 0.65 -0.02
C GLY A 163 36.38 0.21 1.36
N ASP A 164 37.65 -0.11 1.60
CA ASP A 164 38.93 0.34 1.02
C ASP A 164 39.88 -0.83 0.65
N HIS A 165 40.20 -0.95 -0.64
CA HIS A 165 41.22 -1.85 -1.19
C HIS A 165 42.55 -1.11 -1.46
N SER A 166 42.81 0.02 -0.80
CA SER A 166 44.03 0.83 -0.98
C SER A 166 45.33 0.04 -0.89
N ARG A 167 45.36 -1.02 -0.08
CA ARG A 167 46.52 -1.93 0.05
C ARG A 167 46.63 -2.98 -1.05
N SER A 168 45.59 -3.20 -1.84
CA SER A 168 45.58 -4.16 -2.95
C SER A 168 45.68 -3.51 -4.33
N GLY A 169 45.78 -2.18 -4.42
CA GLY A 169 45.98 -1.44 -5.68
C GLY A 169 44.77 -1.41 -6.61
N ILE A 170 43.59 -1.85 -6.15
CA ILE A 170 42.36 -1.88 -6.94
C ILE A 170 41.70 -0.49 -6.91
N PRO A 171 41.45 0.15 -8.07
CA PRO A 171 40.78 1.44 -8.14
C PRO A 171 39.38 1.40 -7.51
N LYS A 172 38.97 2.52 -6.92
CA LYS A 172 37.62 2.65 -6.33
C LYS A 172 36.62 3.01 -7.40
N VAL A 173 35.39 2.57 -7.15
CA VAL A 173 34.22 3.07 -7.83
C VAL A 173 34.10 4.57 -7.64
N ASP A 174 33.80 5.29 -8.72
CA ASP A 174 33.46 6.69 -8.58
C ASP A 174 32.08 6.83 -7.91
N ALA A 175 32.05 7.45 -6.73
CA ALA A 175 30.83 7.66 -5.94
C ALA A 175 29.73 8.40 -6.73
N ARG A 176 30.09 9.10 -7.82
CA ARG A 176 29.12 9.73 -8.72
C ARG A 176 28.25 8.69 -9.43
N PHE A 177 28.77 7.53 -9.85
CA PHE A 177 27.91 6.48 -10.42
C PHE A 177 26.87 5.97 -9.42
N VAL A 178 27.30 5.78 -8.17
CA VAL A 178 26.44 5.34 -7.08
C VAL A 178 25.33 6.36 -6.82
N GLY A 179 25.69 7.64 -6.69
CA GLY A 179 24.72 8.72 -6.45
C GLY A 179 23.81 8.99 -7.66
N THR A 180 24.29 8.76 -8.88
CA THR A 180 23.46 8.84 -10.09
C THR A 180 22.40 7.76 -10.09
N HIS A 181 22.80 6.51 -9.81
CA HIS A 181 21.87 5.40 -9.72
C HIS A 181 20.81 5.61 -8.63
N ALA A 182 21.24 6.05 -7.43
CA ALA A 182 20.32 6.32 -6.32
C ALA A 182 19.17 7.25 -6.72
N ARG A 183 19.48 8.33 -7.47
CA ARG A 183 18.47 9.28 -7.97
C ARG A 183 17.61 8.72 -9.10
N PHE A 184 18.14 7.81 -9.92
CA PHE A 184 17.36 7.17 -10.98
C PHE A 184 16.51 5.99 -10.47
N ALA A 185 16.78 5.47 -9.28
CA ALA A 185 16.12 4.26 -8.78
C ALA A 185 14.59 4.38 -8.74
N PRO A 186 13.97 5.47 -8.20
CA PRO A 186 12.52 5.64 -8.25
C PRO A 186 11.96 5.64 -9.68
N SER A 187 12.58 6.38 -10.60
CA SER A 187 12.18 6.40 -12.01
C SER A 187 12.33 5.03 -12.68
N ILE A 188 13.39 4.28 -12.39
CA ILE A 188 13.57 2.89 -12.87
C ILE A 188 12.42 2.00 -12.38
N ARG A 189 12.00 2.16 -11.11
CA ARG A 189 10.86 1.42 -10.55
C ARG A 189 9.55 1.78 -11.24
N TRP A 190 9.27 3.07 -11.45
CA TRP A 190 8.06 3.49 -12.16
C TRP A 190 8.02 3.01 -13.61
N LEU A 191 9.15 2.98 -14.30
CA LEU A 191 9.21 2.38 -15.64
C LEU A 191 8.97 0.88 -15.63
N GLU A 192 9.45 0.17 -14.61
CA GLU A 192 9.14 -1.25 -14.43
C GLU A 192 7.64 -1.48 -14.17
N VAL A 193 7.01 -0.64 -13.34
CA VAL A 193 5.56 -0.64 -13.12
C VAL A 193 4.81 -0.38 -14.44
N SER A 194 5.24 0.61 -15.21
CA SER A 194 4.65 0.93 -16.53
C SER A 194 4.67 -0.29 -17.45
N ARG A 195 5.83 -0.96 -17.56
CA ARG A 195 5.98 -2.17 -18.39
C ARG A 195 5.11 -3.32 -17.90
N GLN A 196 4.95 -3.49 -16.58
CA GLN A 196 4.09 -4.52 -16.02
C GLN A 196 2.61 -4.27 -16.35
N ILE A 197 2.13 -3.02 -16.17
CA ILE A 197 0.77 -2.63 -16.52
C ILE A 197 0.51 -2.85 -18.02
N GLU A 198 1.43 -2.41 -18.88
CA GLU A 198 1.32 -2.64 -20.33
C GLU A 198 1.27 -4.13 -20.68
N GLN A 199 2.06 -4.98 -20.00
CA GLN A 199 2.02 -6.43 -20.21
C GLN A 199 0.71 -7.04 -19.75
N ASP A 200 0.16 -6.57 -18.63
CA ASP A 200 -1.11 -7.03 -18.10
C ASP A 200 -2.29 -6.63 -19.01
N GLU A 201 -2.23 -5.45 -19.63
CA GLU A 201 -3.28 -4.94 -20.52
C GLU A 201 -3.22 -5.47 -21.96
N ARG A 202 -2.15 -6.19 -22.33
CA ARG A 202 -2.05 -6.83 -23.66
C ARG A 202 -2.99 -8.02 -23.79
N VAL A 203 -3.88 -7.96 -24.79
CA VAL A 203 -4.72 -9.11 -25.17
C VAL A 203 -3.85 -10.20 -25.81
N PRO A 204 -3.86 -11.45 -25.30
CA PRO A 204 -3.07 -12.53 -25.88
C PRO A 204 -3.49 -12.82 -27.33
N SER A 205 -2.53 -12.85 -28.26
CA SER A 205 -2.75 -13.07 -29.70
C SER A 205 -3.45 -14.39 -30.04
N SER A 206 -3.47 -15.34 -29.10
CA SER A 206 -4.10 -16.66 -29.22
C SER A 206 -5.29 -16.88 -28.28
N TYR A 207 -5.95 -15.81 -27.78
CA TYR A 207 -7.17 -15.96 -27.00
C TYR A 207 -8.35 -16.34 -27.91
N THR A 208 -8.28 -17.54 -28.47
CA THR A 208 -9.39 -18.18 -29.16
C THR A 208 -10.49 -18.43 -28.12
N ILE A 209 -11.73 -18.17 -28.51
CA ILE A 209 -13.01 -18.26 -27.77
C ILE A 209 -13.24 -19.58 -26.96
N ARG A 210 -12.32 -20.54 -27.02
CA ARG A 210 -12.36 -21.79 -26.25
C ARG A 210 -12.02 -21.64 -24.76
N HIS A 211 -11.40 -20.53 -24.32
CA HIS A 211 -11.07 -20.33 -22.91
C HIS A 211 -12.14 -19.61 -22.08
N ALA A 212 -13.06 -18.87 -22.71
CA ALA A 212 -14.20 -18.25 -22.02
C ALA A 212 -15.17 -19.27 -21.39
N LEU A 213 -15.15 -20.53 -21.84
CA LEU A 213 -15.97 -21.62 -21.28
C LEU A 213 -15.24 -22.47 -20.23
N ARG A 214 -13.99 -22.13 -19.86
CA ARG A 214 -13.24 -22.82 -18.80
C ARG A 214 -13.24 -22.09 -17.45
N HIS A 215 -13.89 -20.93 -17.35
CA HIS A 215 -14.25 -20.33 -16.05
C HIS A 215 -15.64 -20.79 -15.61
N GLY A 216 -15.78 -22.11 -15.54
CA GLY A 216 -16.93 -22.80 -14.99
C GLY A 216 -16.43 -23.95 -14.13
N ARG A 217 -16.73 -23.86 -12.83
CA ARG A 217 -16.59 -24.90 -11.80
C ARG A 217 -15.17 -25.16 -11.32
N SER A 218 -14.77 -24.43 -10.26
CA SER A 218 -14.15 -25.15 -9.15
C SER A 218 -15.20 -26.10 -8.60
N TYR A 219 -15.11 -27.38 -8.98
CA TYR A 219 -15.74 -28.45 -8.23
C TYR A 219 -15.10 -28.48 -6.84
N THR A 220 -15.56 -27.65 -5.92
CA THR A 220 -15.56 -28.09 -4.53
C THR A 220 -16.71 -29.07 -4.44
N SER A 221 -16.39 -30.35 -4.59
CA SER A 221 -17.32 -31.42 -4.27
C SER A 221 -17.92 -31.15 -2.88
N TRP A 222 -19.20 -31.46 -2.73
CA TRP A 222 -19.92 -31.29 -1.46
C TRP A 222 -19.29 -32.13 -0.33
N PHE A 223 -18.66 -33.26 -0.69
CA PHE A 223 -18.01 -34.21 0.22
C PHE A 223 -16.83 -33.66 1.08
N PRO A 224 -15.80 -32.97 0.55
CA PRO A 224 -14.73 -32.39 1.36
C PRO A 224 -15.21 -31.27 2.30
N ARG A 225 -16.30 -30.56 1.96
CA ARG A 225 -16.88 -29.54 2.86
C ARG A 225 -17.54 -30.18 4.07
N LEU A 226 -18.30 -31.26 3.88
CA LEU A 226 -18.97 -31.99 4.96
C LEU A 226 -17.96 -32.65 5.90
N LEU A 227 -16.91 -33.29 5.33
CA LEU A 227 -15.83 -33.87 6.13
C LEU A 227 -15.08 -32.80 6.94
N LEU A 228 -14.79 -31.64 6.33
CA LEU A 228 -14.11 -30.54 7.04
C LEU A 228 -14.97 -29.98 8.18
N THR A 229 -16.29 -29.84 7.98
CA THR A 229 -17.20 -29.38 9.04
C THR A 229 -17.29 -30.38 10.18
N THR A 230 -17.42 -31.68 9.89
CA THR A 230 -17.45 -32.71 10.93
C THR A 230 -16.13 -32.80 11.68
N CYS A 231 -14.99 -32.72 10.98
CA CYS A 231 -13.68 -32.67 11.63
C CYS A 231 -13.51 -31.42 12.52
N LEU A 232 -14.03 -30.26 12.07
CA LEU A 232 -14.00 -29.04 12.88
C LEU A 232 -14.89 -29.18 14.11
N GLU A 233 -16.10 -29.71 13.99
CA GLU A 233 -16.99 -29.94 15.13
C GLU A 233 -16.36 -30.87 16.16
N VAL A 234 -15.78 -31.98 15.72
CA VAL A 234 -15.03 -32.90 16.60
C VAL A 234 -13.82 -32.19 17.22
N TRP A 235 -13.11 -31.36 16.46
CA TRP A 235 -11.99 -30.57 16.98
C TRP A 235 -12.43 -29.58 18.06
N LEU A 236 -13.57 -28.91 17.89
CA LEU A 236 -14.11 -27.96 18.86
C LEU A 236 -14.56 -28.62 20.17
N MET A 237 -14.79 -29.95 20.18
CA MET A 237 -15.03 -30.73 21.40
C MET A 237 -13.75 -31.03 22.20
N VAL A 238 -12.57 -30.84 21.59
CA VAL A 238 -11.28 -31.07 22.25
C VAL A 238 -11.06 -30.02 23.36
N PRO A 239 -10.55 -30.41 24.55
CA PRO A 239 -10.33 -29.48 25.65
C PRO A 239 -9.46 -28.28 25.27
N ASN A 240 -9.81 -27.11 25.83
CA ASN A 240 -9.18 -25.83 25.52
C ASN A 240 -7.64 -25.88 25.62
N MET A 241 -7.10 -26.51 26.67
CA MET A 241 -5.66 -26.63 26.88
C MET A 241 -4.94 -27.32 25.70
N VAL A 242 -5.57 -28.34 25.11
CA VAL A 242 -5.01 -29.08 23.98
C VAL A 242 -5.09 -28.25 22.71
N ARG A 243 -6.22 -27.58 22.46
CA ARG A 243 -6.38 -26.69 21.30
C ARG A 243 -5.40 -25.52 21.32
N VAL A 244 -5.22 -24.86 22.47
CA VAL A 244 -4.22 -23.80 22.64
C VAL A 244 -2.80 -24.31 22.39
N ALA A 245 -2.44 -25.48 22.93
CA ALA A 245 -1.13 -26.09 22.68
C ALA A 245 -0.90 -26.37 21.18
N ALA A 246 -1.92 -26.87 20.49
CA ALA A 246 -1.88 -27.10 19.05
C ALA A 246 -1.72 -25.80 18.25
N TYR A 247 -2.45 -24.72 18.61
CA TYR A 247 -2.31 -23.42 17.96
C TYR A 247 -0.93 -22.80 18.18
N LYS A 248 -0.37 -22.89 19.39
CA LYS A 248 1.01 -22.46 19.67
C LYS A 248 2.03 -23.25 18.85
N LEU A 249 1.83 -24.57 18.68
CA LEU A 249 2.69 -25.40 17.82
C LEU A 249 2.59 -25.00 16.35
N LEU A 250 1.37 -24.86 15.83
CA LEU A 250 1.13 -24.42 14.46
C LEU A 250 1.69 -23.03 14.21
N GLN A 251 1.60 -22.11 15.18
CA GLN A 251 2.18 -20.77 15.09
C GLN A 251 3.70 -20.82 14.94
N ARG A 252 4.40 -21.70 15.69
CA ARG A 252 5.84 -21.91 15.53
C ARG A 252 6.17 -22.51 14.16
N ALA A 253 5.43 -23.51 13.71
CA ALA A 253 5.60 -24.09 12.38
C ALA A 253 5.35 -23.04 11.28
N GLY A 254 4.32 -22.21 11.42
CA GLY A 254 3.99 -21.12 10.52
C GLY A 254 5.11 -20.09 10.43
N LYS A 255 5.69 -19.67 11.56
CA LYS A 255 6.86 -18.77 11.60
C LYS A 255 8.07 -19.34 10.86
N HIS A 256 8.28 -20.65 10.98
CA HIS A 256 9.40 -21.32 10.30
C HIS A 256 9.17 -21.46 8.78
N VAL A 257 7.95 -21.76 8.36
CA VAL A 257 7.63 -22.02 6.95
C VAL A 257 7.37 -20.73 6.15
N TYR A 258 6.73 -19.74 6.78
CA TYR A 258 6.24 -18.53 6.11
C TYR A 258 6.91 -17.24 6.60
N GLY A 259 7.82 -17.33 7.58
CA GLY A 259 8.40 -16.15 8.24
C GLY A 259 7.44 -15.46 9.22
N PRO A 260 7.92 -14.37 9.85
CA PRO A 260 7.08 -13.51 10.69
C PRO A 260 6.05 -12.77 9.82
N SER A 261 4.83 -12.59 10.35
CA SER A 261 3.83 -11.75 9.68
C SER A 261 4.08 -10.26 9.97
N ASN A 262 3.52 -9.38 9.13
CA ASN A 262 3.68 -7.93 9.27
C ASN A 262 3.06 -7.35 10.55
N SER A 263 2.20 -8.10 11.25
CA SER A 263 1.68 -7.75 12.56
C SER A 263 2.15 -8.75 13.60
N PHE A 264 2.64 -8.26 14.75
CA PHE A 264 3.13 -9.05 15.87
C PHE A 264 2.10 -10.04 16.43
N ASN A 265 0.82 -9.74 16.22
CA ASN A 265 -0.31 -10.46 16.79
C ASN A 265 -0.95 -11.45 15.81
N THR A 266 -0.36 -11.64 14.63
CA THR A 266 -0.97 -12.45 13.58
C THR A 266 0.04 -13.41 12.97
N GLN A 267 -0.38 -14.62 12.57
CA GLN A 267 0.52 -15.59 11.95
C GLN A 267 -0.22 -16.45 10.92
N ARG A 268 0.33 -16.50 9.69
CA ARG A 268 -0.06 -17.49 8.70
C ARG A 268 0.30 -18.89 9.19
N LEU A 269 -0.67 -19.79 9.14
CA LEU A 269 -0.52 -21.19 9.51
C LEU A 269 -0.58 -22.12 8.28
N PRO A 270 -0.11 -23.37 8.40
CA PRO A 270 -0.37 -24.40 7.40
C PRO A 270 -1.87 -24.62 7.14
N PHE A 271 -2.20 -25.34 6.08
CA PHE A 271 -3.58 -25.73 5.72
C PHE A 271 -4.52 -24.57 5.36
N GLY A 272 -3.95 -23.42 4.97
CA GLY A 272 -4.76 -22.25 4.61
C GLY A 272 -5.47 -21.64 5.82
N LEU A 273 -4.81 -21.67 6.98
CA LEU A 273 -5.32 -21.10 8.23
C LEU A 273 -4.55 -19.83 8.60
N TYR A 274 -5.19 -18.99 9.41
CA TYR A 274 -4.59 -17.81 10.01
C TYR A 274 -4.92 -17.79 11.50
N LEU A 275 -3.95 -17.40 12.32
CA LEU A 275 -4.13 -17.25 13.76
C LEU A 275 -3.89 -15.81 14.16
N LYS A 276 -4.86 -15.21 14.85
CA LYS A 276 -4.68 -13.96 15.58
C LYS A 276 -4.52 -14.26 17.07
N SER A 277 -3.68 -13.50 17.74
CA SER A 277 -3.34 -13.65 19.16
C SER A 277 -3.22 -12.27 19.79
N THR A 278 -4.01 -11.99 20.82
CA THR A 278 -3.95 -10.71 21.52
C THR A 278 -4.16 -10.89 23.02
N ARG A 279 -3.72 -9.89 23.79
CA ARG A 279 -4.04 -9.82 25.22
C ARG A 279 -5.45 -9.27 25.36
N GLY A 280 -6.36 -10.11 25.85
CA GLY A 280 -7.77 -9.75 26.03
C GLY A 280 -8.71 -10.36 24.98
N PHE A 281 -9.88 -10.78 25.44
CA PHE A 281 -10.84 -11.56 24.65
C PHE A 281 -11.75 -10.71 23.75
N GLY A 282 -12.09 -9.49 24.20
CA GLY A 282 -13.16 -8.69 23.61
C GLY A 282 -12.96 -8.32 22.13
N ALA A 283 -11.76 -7.91 21.72
CA ALA A 283 -11.49 -7.53 20.32
C ALA A 283 -11.68 -8.71 19.35
N LEU A 284 -11.16 -9.89 19.71
CA LEU A 284 -11.31 -11.11 18.91
C LEU A 284 -12.75 -11.65 18.93
N GLN A 285 -13.48 -11.45 20.03
CA GLN A 285 -14.89 -11.79 20.11
C GLN A 285 -15.74 -10.89 19.19
N ASN A 286 -15.47 -9.58 19.20
CA ASN A 286 -16.10 -8.65 18.27
C ASN A 286 -15.76 -9.00 16.81
N GLU A 287 -14.49 -9.30 16.51
CA GLU A 287 -14.09 -9.74 15.16
C GLU A 287 -14.84 -11.00 14.72
N LEU A 288 -14.91 -12.03 15.57
CA LEU A 288 -15.63 -13.27 15.23
C LEU A 288 -17.12 -12.99 14.93
N ASN A 289 -17.76 -12.15 15.75
CA ASN A 289 -19.16 -11.80 15.54
C ASN A 289 -19.36 -10.97 14.25
N ALA A 290 -18.49 -9.99 13.99
CA ALA A 290 -18.48 -9.24 12.74
C ALA A 290 -18.37 -10.16 11.52
N LEU A 291 -17.41 -11.09 11.51
CA LEU A 291 -17.24 -12.07 10.44
C LEU A 291 -18.51 -12.90 10.22
N ASN A 292 -19.18 -13.33 11.30
CA ASN A 292 -20.42 -14.10 11.20
C ASN A 292 -21.56 -13.26 10.61
N MET A 293 -21.74 -12.02 11.06
CA MET A 293 -22.76 -11.12 10.55
C MET A 293 -22.57 -10.82 9.06
N ILE A 294 -21.35 -10.50 8.64
CA ILE A 294 -21.05 -10.16 7.25
C ILE A 294 -21.34 -11.36 6.33
N ARG A 295 -20.97 -12.56 6.77
CA ARG A 295 -21.27 -13.80 6.03
C ARG A 295 -22.75 -14.15 5.98
N GLN A 296 -23.51 -13.73 6.98
CA GLN A 296 -24.96 -13.94 7.04
C GLN A 296 -25.72 -12.98 6.13
N TYR A 297 -25.34 -11.70 6.13
CA TYR A 297 -26.12 -10.65 5.49
C TYR A 297 -25.56 -10.16 4.16
N THR A 298 -24.32 -10.50 3.81
CA THR A 298 -23.65 -9.99 2.60
C THR A 298 -22.93 -11.09 1.84
N SER A 299 -22.49 -10.75 0.62
CA SER A 299 -21.59 -11.57 -0.19
C SER A 299 -20.14 -11.10 -0.15
N ILE A 300 -19.78 -10.21 0.77
CA ILE A 300 -18.42 -9.68 0.88
C ILE A 300 -17.47 -10.81 1.26
N PRO A 301 -16.33 -10.98 0.56
CA PRO A 301 -15.37 -12.00 0.89
C PRO A 301 -14.65 -11.64 2.20
N VAL A 302 -14.91 -12.42 3.26
CA VAL A 302 -14.28 -12.29 4.57
C VAL A 302 -13.77 -13.65 5.07
N PRO A 303 -12.77 -13.69 5.97
CA PRO A 303 -12.35 -14.92 6.63
C PRO A 303 -13.52 -15.64 7.30
N ARG A 304 -13.51 -16.97 7.30
CA ARG A 304 -14.41 -17.75 8.15
C ARG A 304 -13.78 -17.87 9.52
N GLY A 305 -14.46 -17.40 10.56
CA GLY A 305 -14.12 -17.73 11.94
C GLY A 305 -14.33 -19.22 12.19
N LEU A 306 -13.30 -19.89 12.70
CA LEU A 306 -13.30 -21.34 12.92
C LEU A 306 -13.30 -21.69 14.40
N ASP A 307 -12.56 -20.93 15.20
CA ASP A 307 -12.46 -21.13 16.64
C ASP A 307 -12.03 -19.84 17.35
N LEU A 308 -12.57 -19.59 18.53
CA LEU A 308 -12.18 -18.51 19.43
C LEU A 308 -12.00 -19.09 20.82
N ILE A 309 -10.79 -18.92 21.37
CA ILE A 309 -10.40 -19.52 22.63
C ILE A 309 -9.52 -18.57 23.43
N SER A 310 -9.66 -18.61 24.75
CA SER A 310 -8.76 -17.92 25.68
C SER A 310 -7.93 -18.91 26.50
N ASP A 311 -6.70 -18.50 26.77
CA ASP A 311 -5.82 -18.96 27.84
C ASP A 311 -5.71 -17.83 28.88
N ARG A 312 -5.08 -18.06 30.04
CA ARG A 312 -5.06 -17.17 31.21
C ARG A 312 -4.97 -15.67 30.89
N GLU A 313 -4.10 -15.28 29.96
CA GLU A 313 -3.89 -13.87 29.57
C GLU A 313 -4.10 -13.59 28.06
N ASP A 314 -4.08 -14.63 27.23
CA ASP A 314 -4.10 -14.49 25.76
C ASP A 314 -5.39 -15.05 25.17
N ALA A 315 -5.94 -14.38 24.17
CA ALA A 315 -7.01 -14.89 23.34
C ALA A 315 -6.48 -15.22 21.94
N TYR A 316 -7.06 -16.24 21.33
CA TYR A 316 -6.70 -16.77 20.02
C TYR A 316 -7.93 -16.90 19.14
N LEU A 317 -7.88 -16.31 17.95
CA LEU A 317 -8.90 -16.45 16.93
C LEU A 317 -8.30 -17.18 15.72
N LEU A 318 -8.82 -18.36 15.45
CA LEU A 318 -8.46 -19.15 14.27
C LEU A 318 -9.44 -18.84 13.14
N THR A 319 -8.93 -18.47 11.98
CA THR A 319 -9.72 -18.17 10.79
C THR A 319 -9.20 -18.90 9.55
N SER A 320 -10.05 -19.02 8.52
CA SER A 320 -9.59 -19.41 7.19
C SER A 320 -8.77 -18.29 6.55
N ARG A 321 -7.69 -18.62 5.87
CA ARG A 321 -6.92 -17.69 5.05
C ARG A 321 -7.68 -17.33 3.78
N LEU A 322 -7.72 -16.04 3.46
CA LEU A 322 -8.13 -15.54 2.14
C LEU A 322 -6.93 -15.50 1.16
N PRO A 323 -7.15 -15.69 -0.15
CA PRO A 323 -6.11 -15.54 -1.16
C PRO A 323 -5.66 -14.06 -1.29
N GLY A 324 -4.67 -13.82 -2.14
CA GLY A 324 -4.16 -12.46 -2.41
C GLY A 324 -3.17 -11.91 -1.39
N VAL A 325 -2.88 -10.62 -1.58
CA VAL A 325 -1.95 -9.80 -0.82
C VAL A 325 -2.62 -8.47 -0.43
N PRO A 326 -2.19 -7.81 0.66
CA PRO A 326 -2.69 -6.49 1.00
C PRO A 326 -2.52 -5.48 -0.13
N LEU A 327 -3.54 -4.69 -0.41
CA LEU A 327 -3.54 -3.65 -1.45
C LEU A 327 -2.40 -2.64 -1.22
N ALA A 328 -2.08 -2.32 0.03
CA ALA A 328 -0.95 -1.47 0.40
C ALA A 328 0.40 -1.93 -0.16
N ARG A 329 0.57 -3.22 -0.50
CA ARG A 329 1.81 -3.76 -1.09
C ARG A 329 1.86 -3.64 -2.62
N VAL A 330 0.71 -3.43 -3.26
CA VAL A 330 0.58 -3.49 -4.71
C VAL A 330 -0.07 -2.26 -5.31
N CYS A 331 -0.36 -1.27 -4.47
CA CYS A 331 -1.08 -0.07 -4.81
C CYS A 331 -0.44 0.67 -6.01
N ASP A 332 0.89 0.70 -6.09
CA ASP A 332 1.62 1.29 -7.22
C ASP A 332 1.42 0.53 -8.54
N MET A 333 1.06 -0.75 -8.51
CA MET A 333 0.94 -1.62 -9.68
C MET A 333 -0.47 -1.68 -10.26
N LEU A 334 -1.44 -0.97 -9.68
CA LEU A 334 -2.80 -0.91 -10.23
C LEU A 334 -2.86 0.07 -11.40
N SER A 335 -3.34 -0.41 -12.54
CA SER A 335 -3.63 0.45 -13.69
C SER A 335 -4.82 1.37 -13.42
N ASP A 336 -5.05 2.37 -14.28
CA ASP A 336 -6.21 3.24 -14.14
C ASP A 336 -7.53 2.47 -14.26
N ARG A 337 -7.53 1.39 -15.06
CA ARG A 337 -8.67 0.46 -15.16
C ARG A 337 -8.86 -0.31 -13.86
N ASP A 338 -7.79 -0.84 -13.25
CA ASP A 338 -7.87 -1.51 -11.94
C ASP A 338 -8.43 -0.57 -10.87
N CYS A 339 -8.01 0.69 -10.86
CA CYS A 339 -8.49 1.71 -9.94
C CYS A 339 -9.98 2.04 -10.14
N HIS A 340 -10.44 2.11 -11.39
CA HIS A 340 -11.86 2.29 -11.70
C HIS A 340 -12.68 1.10 -11.19
N ASP A 341 -12.26 -0.12 -11.54
CA ASP A 341 -12.91 -1.35 -11.12
C ASP A 341 -12.94 -1.45 -9.58
N PHE A 342 -11.85 -1.07 -8.90
CA PHE A 342 -11.75 -1.01 -7.45
C PHE A 342 -12.81 -0.10 -6.83
N VAL A 343 -12.98 1.12 -7.35
CA VAL A 343 -14.00 2.07 -6.83
C VAL A 343 -15.39 1.44 -6.91
N THR A 344 -15.72 0.79 -8.03
CA THR A 344 -17.00 0.10 -8.20
C THR A 344 -17.19 -1.03 -7.21
N TRP A 345 -16.19 -1.89 -6.99
CA TRP A 345 -16.29 -2.99 -6.03
C TRP A 345 -16.43 -2.50 -4.60
N MET A 346 -15.65 -1.48 -4.20
CA MET A 346 -15.72 -0.93 -2.85
C MET A 346 -17.05 -0.21 -2.61
N GLN A 347 -17.60 0.47 -3.61
CA GLN A 347 -18.95 1.05 -3.52
C GLN A 347 -20.02 -0.03 -3.29
N ASP A 348 -19.94 -1.16 -3.99
CA ASP A 348 -20.84 -2.30 -3.77
C ASP A 348 -20.67 -2.90 -2.35
N PHE A 349 -19.43 -3.07 -1.88
CA PHE A 349 -19.17 -3.59 -0.54
C PHE A 349 -19.66 -2.64 0.56
N VAL A 350 -19.34 -1.35 0.47
CA VAL A 350 -19.81 -0.36 1.45
C VAL A 350 -21.34 -0.27 1.44
N SER A 351 -21.98 -0.35 0.27
CA SER A 351 -23.45 -0.38 0.18
C SER A 351 -24.05 -1.58 0.92
N LYS A 352 -23.46 -2.77 0.76
CA LYS A 352 -23.89 -3.99 1.46
C LYS A 352 -23.67 -3.88 2.97
N LEU A 353 -22.54 -3.34 3.41
CA LEU A 353 -22.29 -3.11 4.84
C LEU A 353 -23.33 -2.16 5.42
N ARG A 354 -23.56 -1.00 4.79
CA ARG A 354 -24.53 -0.01 5.27
C ARG A 354 -25.98 -0.50 5.29
N ALA A 355 -26.30 -1.50 4.47
CA ALA A 355 -27.61 -2.14 4.43
C ALA A 355 -27.79 -3.26 5.49
N MET A 356 -26.74 -3.64 6.22
CA MET A 356 -26.85 -4.67 7.25
C MET A 356 -27.79 -4.21 8.38
N PRO A 357 -28.64 -5.10 8.90
CA PRO A 357 -29.53 -4.76 10.00
C PRO A 357 -28.73 -4.46 11.25
N ARG A 358 -29.22 -3.51 12.05
CA ARG A 358 -28.67 -3.23 13.37
C ARG A 358 -28.84 -4.45 14.27
N THR A 359 -27.77 -4.81 14.98
CA THR A 359 -27.77 -5.87 15.98
C THR A 359 -27.38 -5.28 17.33
N GLY A 360 -28.21 -5.49 18.35
CA GLY A 360 -28.13 -4.78 19.63
C GLY A 360 -29.49 -4.17 19.95
N GLY A 361 -29.85 -4.07 21.23
CA GLY A 361 -31.16 -3.53 21.64
C GLY A 361 -31.37 -2.09 21.16
N GLU A 362 -32.63 -1.62 21.19
CA GLU A 362 -33.01 -0.25 20.81
C GLU A 362 -32.41 0.86 21.70
N GLU A 363 -31.58 0.49 22.67
CA GLU A 363 -31.00 1.39 23.68
C GLU A 363 -29.80 2.19 23.16
N TYR A 364 -28.98 1.62 22.26
CA TYR A 364 -27.73 2.22 21.81
C TYR A 364 -27.62 2.29 20.29
N ASP A 365 -27.41 3.50 19.77
CA ASP A 365 -27.14 3.74 18.35
C ASP A 365 -25.73 3.38 17.92
N ILE A 366 -24.72 3.75 18.71
CA ILE A 366 -23.32 3.55 18.34
C ILE A 366 -22.68 2.55 19.30
N CYS A 367 -22.30 1.39 18.77
CA CYS A 367 -21.83 0.25 19.53
C CYS A 367 -21.00 -0.69 18.66
N ASN A 368 -20.28 -1.62 19.28
CA ASN A 368 -19.62 -2.70 18.56
C ASN A 368 -20.65 -3.72 18.01
N THR A 369 -20.19 -4.77 17.32
CA THR A 369 -21.11 -5.75 16.71
C THR A 369 -21.94 -6.56 17.72
N LEU A 370 -21.54 -6.58 18.99
CA LEU A 370 -22.23 -7.25 20.10
C LEU A 370 -23.20 -6.32 20.84
N GLY A 371 -23.28 -5.04 20.45
CA GLY A 371 -24.06 -4.03 21.18
C GLY A 371 -23.33 -3.45 22.40
N GLU A 372 -22.02 -3.67 22.53
CA GLU A 372 -21.20 -3.21 23.65
C GLU A 372 -20.31 -2.03 23.25
N ALA A 373 -19.36 -1.68 24.13
CA ALA A 373 -18.40 -0.60 23.92
C ALA A 373 -17.57 -0.80 22.64
N CYS A 374 -17.40 0.29 21.91
CA CYS A 374 -16.56 0.40 20.73
C CYS A 374 -15.08 0.40 21.10
N ARG A 375 -14.23 -0.02 20.17
CA ARG A 375 -12.77 0.16 20.23
C ARG A 375 -12.33 0.78 18.90
N ASP A 376 -11.61 1.89 18.97
CA ASP A 376 -10.98 2.50 17.79
C ASP A 376 -9.64 3.09 18.25
N PRO A 377 -8.51 2.75 17.63
CA PRO A 377 -7.20 3.32 17.96
C PRO A 377 -7.12 4.85 17.93
N ARG A 378 -8.05 5.54 17.26
CA ARG A 378 -8.13 7.01 17.25
C ARG A 378 -8.77 7.61 18.49
N ILE A 379 -9.48 6.80 19.29
CA ILE A 379 -10.24 7.27 20.45
C ILE A 379 -9.64 6.63 21.70
N CYS A 380 -9.19 7.48 22.63
CA CYS A 380 -8.75 7.06 23.96
C CYS A 380 -7.76 5.87 23.96
N ASP A 381 -6.76 5.85 23.08
CA ASP A 381 -5.74 4.80 22.97
C ASP A 381 -6.31 3.37 22.77
N ALA A 382 -7.39 3.25 21.98
CA ALA A 382 -8.12 1.99 21.75
C ALA A 382 -8.79 1.38 23.01
N ASN A 383 -8.89 2.15 24.10
CA ASN A 383 -9.68 1.72 25.26
C ASN A 383 -11.17 1.64 24.89
N PRO A 384 -11.94 0.74 25.52
CA PRO A 384 -13.37 0.65 25.29
C PRO A 384 -14.07 1.99 25.57
N VAL A 385 -14.90 2.45 24.63
CA VAL A 385 -15.70 3.66 24.75
C VAL A 385 -17.17 3.38 24.39
N GLY A 386 -18.10 3.95 25.15
CA GLY A 386 -19.52 3.66 24.98
C GLY A 386 -19.96 2.33 25.62
N PRO A 387 -21.02 1.66 25.12
CA PRO A 387 -21.83 2.02 23.94
C PRO A 387 -22.55 3.36 24.12
N PHE A 388 -22.97 3.98 23.02
CA PHE A 388 -23.56 5.32 23.03
C PHE A 388 -24.99 5.29 22.55
N LYS A 389 -25.85 6.04 23.25
CA LYS A 389 -27.26 6.16 22.91
C LYS A 389 -27.47 6.75 21.51
N ASP A 390 -26.70 7.79 21.17
CA ASP A 390 -26.82 8.56 19.94
C ASP A 390 -25.45 9.15 19.51
N GLU A 391 -25.43 9.81 18.34
CA GLU A 391 -24.25 10.48 17.81
C GLU A 391 -23.77 11.65 18.69
N GLU A 392 -24.67 12.32 19.40
CA GLU A 392 -24.29 13.42 20.30
C GLU A 392 -23.45 12.90 21.47
N ALA A 393 -23.87 11.78 22.08
CA ALA A 393 -23.11 11.13 23.15
C ALA A 393 -21.75 10.62 22.66
N PHE A 394 -21.70 10.04 21.46
CA PHE A 394 -20.44 9.60 20.85
C PHE A 394 -19.49 10.77 20.58
N SER A 395 -19.99 11.86 20.03
CA SER A 395 -19.16 13.00 19.63
C SER A 395 -18.50 13.74 20.78
N LYS A 396 -19.02 13.59 22.01
CA LYS A 396 -18.38 14.11 23.24
C LYS A 396 -17.02 13.46 23.52
N TYR A 397 -16.74 12.31 22.94
CA TYR A 397 -15.45 11.61 23.03
C TYR A 397 -14.48 11.98 21.89
N LEU A 398 -14.91 12.86 20.97
CA LEU A 398 -14.11 13.30 19.84
C LEU A 398 -13.68 14.77 20.02
N ARG A 399 -12.51 15.12 19.50
CA ARG A 399 -12.09 16.53 19.43
C ARG A 399 -13.02 17.34 18.54
N TYR A 400 -13.21 18.61 18.91
CA TYR A 400 -14.20 19.50 18.30
C TYR A 400 -15.61 18.91 18.37
N SER A 401 -15.99 18.44 19.57
CA SER A 401 -17.29 17.79 19.83
C SER A 401 -18.49 18.61 19.36
N ASP A 402 -18.35 19.93 19.37
CA ASP A 402 -19.40 20.90 19.05
C ASP A 402 -19.40 21.33 17.57
N ASP A 403 -18.49 20.80 16.75
CA ASP A 403 -18.45 21.10 15.32
C ASP A 403 -19.72 20.55 14.63
N PRO A 404 -20.43 21.36 13.81
CA PRO A 404 -21.62 20.92 13.10
C PRO A 404 -21.40 19.68 12.22
N ALA A 405 -20.18 19.45 11.73
CA ALA A 405 -19.83 18.26 10.95
C ALA A 405 -19.76 16.97 11.78
N ARG A 406 -20.06 17.00 13.09
CA ARG A 406 -20.17 15.80 13.94
C ARG A 406 -21.61 15.46 14.32
N ARG A 407 -22.60 15.92 13.55
CA ARG A 407 -24.03 15.74 13.86
C ARG A 407 -24.86 15.48 12.60
N GLY A 408 -25.95 14.73 12.78
CA GLY A 408 -26.98 14.55 11.76
C GLY A 408 -26.75 13.35 10.85
N HIS A 409 -25.85 12.44 11.23
CA HIS A 409 -25.51 11.28 10.41
C HIS A 409 -26.35 10.06 10.77
N LYS A 410 -26.57 9.19 9.79
CA LYS A 410 -27.16 7.87 10.04
C LYS A 410 -26.12 6.96 10.67
N THR A 411 -26.57 6.12 11.60
CA THR A 411 -25.76 5.04 12.13
C THR A 411 -25.89 3.81 11.23
N VAL A 412 -24.74 3.31 10.75
CA VAL A 412 -24.63 2.19 9.81
C VAL A 412 -23.56 1.21 10.28
N PHE A 413 -23.59 -0.03 9.79
CA PHE A 413 -22.48 -0.96 10.04
C PHE A 413 -21.22 -0.49 9.29
N THR A 414 -20.11 -0.35 10.00
CA THR A 414 -18.82 0.10 9.48
C THR A 414 -17.73 -0.91 9.80
N HIS A 415 -16.70 -0.93 8.97
CA HIS A 415 -15.49 -1.70 9.28
C HIS A 415 -14.70 -1.04 10.42
N ALA A 416 -14.70 0.30 10.46
CA ALA A 416 -13.94 1.16 11.37
C ALA A 416 -12.40 1.02 11.30
N ASP A 417 -11.90 0.34 10.26
CA ASP A 417 -10.47 0.31 9.90
C ASP A 417 -10.26 -0.11 8.43
N LEU A 418 -11.07 0.43 7.52
CA LEU A 418 -11.06 0.07 6.09
C LEU A 418 -9.89 0.72 5.32
N ASN A 419 -8.65 0.41 5.73
CA ASN A 419 -7.43 0.93 5.11
C ASN A 419 -6.83 -0.07 4.08
N LEU A 420 -5.87 0.38 3.28
CA LEU A 420 -5.25 -0.41 2.21
C LEU A 420 -4.54 -1.70 2.70
N ARG A 421 -4.18 -1.81 3.98
CA ARG A 421 -3.58 -3.05 4.51
C ARG A 421 -4.62 -4.15 4.77
N ASN A 422 -5.86 -3.75 4.97
CA ASN A 422 -6.97 -4.62 5.34
C ASN A 422 -7.80 -5.07 4.12
N ILE A 423 -7.53 -4.50 2.94
CA ILE A 423 -8.11 -4.93 1.66
C ILE A 423 -7.13 -5.86 0.95
N LEU A 424 -7.55 -7.08 0.66
CA LEU A 424 -6.76 -8.08 -0.06
C LEU A 424 -7.13 -8.08 -1.54
N VAL A 425 -6.10 -8.06 -2.39
CA VAL A 425 -6.24 -8.15 -3.84
C VAL A 425 -5.41 -9.29 -4.41
N ASP A 426 -5.87 -9.84 -5.53
CA ASP A 426 -5.15 -10.87 -6.28
C ASP A 426 -5.19 -10.57 -7.78
N ARG A 427 -4.25 -11.15 -8.52
CA ARG A 427 -4.22 -11.04 -9.97
C ARG A 427 -5.30 -11.93 -10.59
N VAL A 428 -6.12 -11.36 -11.46
CA VAL A 428 -7.18 -12.06 -12.18
C VAL A 428 -7.00 -11.88 -13.69
N THR A 429 -7.47 -12.87 -14.46
CA THR A 429 -7.63 -12.73 -15.90
C THR A 429 -9.04 -12.25 -16.17
N ARG A 430 -9.17 -11.09 -16.83
CA ARG A 430 -10.44 -10.49 -17.23
C ARG A 430 -11.08 -11.27 -18.38
N PRO A 431 -12.39 -11.07 -18.64
CA PRO A 431 -13.09 -11.76 -19.74
C PRO A 431 -12.46 -11.52 -21.13
N ASP A 432 -11.85 -10.37 -21.33
CA ASP A 432 -11.14 -9.98 -22.56
C ASP A 432 -9.74 -10.62 -22.70
N GLY A 433 -9.31 -11.44 -21.74
CA GLY A 433 -8.01 -12.11 -21.72
C GLY A 433 -6.87 -11.26 -21.16
N THR A 434 -7.11 -9.99 -20.84
CA THR A 434 -6.14 -9.14 -20.12
C THR A 434 -6.04 -9.56 -18.66
N ARG A 435 -4.99 -9.12 -17.98
CA ARG A 435 -4.77 -9.31 -16.54
C ARG A 435 -5.03 -8.01 -15.79
N GLY A 436 -5.38 -8.13 -14.52
CA GLY A 436 -5.56 -6.99 -13.63
C GLY A 436 -5.66 -7.44 -12.19
N TRP A 437 -6.01 -6.50 -11.31
CA TRP A 437 -6.19 -6.74 -9.89
C TRP A 437 -7.67 -6.83 -9.53
N HIS A 438 -8.02 -7.72 -8.60
CA HIS A 438 -9.37 -7.83 -8.07
C HIS A 438 -9.36 -7.92 -6.55
N VAL A 439 -10.34 -7.29 -5.89
CA VAL A 439 -10.52 -7.43 -4.44
C VAL A 439 -11.04 -8.83 -4.13
N VAL A 440 -10.21 -9.61 -3.43
CA VAL A 440 -10.51 -11.00 -3.06
C VAL A 440 -10.88 -11.16 -1.59
N GLY A 441 -10.83 -10.07 -0.82
CA GLY A 441 -11.06 -10.15 0.61
C GLY A 441 -10.96 -8.84 1.37
N ILE A 442 -11.68 -8.74 2.48
CA ILE A 442 -11.46 -7.73 3.52
C ILE A 442 -11.22 -8.45 4.84
N VAL A 443 -10.20 -8.01 5.58
CA VAL A 443 -9.77 -8.61 6.86
C VAL A 443 -9.69 -7.56 7.95
N ASP A 444 -9.49 -8.00 9.20
CA ASP A 444 -9.28 -7.13 10.36
C ASP A 444 -10.53 -6.39 10.88
N TRP A 445 -11.57 -7.17 11.15
CA TRP A 445 -12.90 -6.68 11.55
C TRP A 445 -13.06 -6.46 13.07
N GLU A 446 -11.95 -6.36 13.82
CA GLU A 446 -11.99 -6.29 15.29
C GLU A 446 -12.58 -4.98 15.84
N ASN A 447 -12.52 -3.90 15.06
CA ASN A 447 -13.07 -2.58 15.41
C ASN A 447 -14.47 -2.36 14.84
N SER A 448 -15.01 -3.32 14.09
CA SER A 448 -16.27 -3.13 13.38
C SER A 448 -17.46 -3.01 14.34
N GLY A 449 -18.48 -2.29 13.88
CA GLY A 449 -19.63 -1.95 14.69
C GLY A 449 -20.57 -1.02 13.96
N PHE A 450 -21.50 -0.43 14.70
CA PHE A 450 -22.42 0.58 14.21
C PHE A 450 -21.90 1.96 14.57
N TYR A 451 -21.57 2.76 13.55
CA TYR A 451 -20.98 4.10 13.69
C TYR A 451 -21.67 5.08 12.74
N PRO A 452 -21.47 6.41 12.92
CA PRO A 452 -21.90 7.40 11.93
C PRO A 452 -21.41 7.07 10.52
N GLU A 453 -22.22 7.32 9.50
CA GLU A 453 -21.94 6.87 8.12
C GLU A 453 -20.68 7.47 7.49
N TYR A 454 -20.14 8.58 8.01
CA TYR A 454 -18.86 9.15 7.58
C TYR A 454 -17.64 8.35 8.09
N TRP A 455 -17.80 7.47 9.08
CA TRP A 455 -16.70 6.91 9.89
C TRP A 455 -15.66 6.14 9.05
N ASP A 456 -16.11 5.25 8.16
CA ASP A 456 -15.21 4.52 7.25
C ASP A 456 -14.51 5.45 6.25
N CYS A 457 -15.16 6.54 5.82
CA CYS A 457 -14.59 7.52 4.89
C CYS A 457 -13.40 8.26 5.51
N THR A 458 -13.57 8.73 6.75
CA THR A 458 -12.51 9.48 7.44
C THR A 458 -11.42 8.55 7.94
N LYS A 459 -11.78 7.36 8.45
CA LYS A 459 -10.81 6.36 8.93
C LYS A 459 -9.91 5.85 7.81
N ALA A 460 -10.46 5.52 6.65
CA ALA A 460 -9.68 5.04 5.51
C ALA A 460 -8.59 6.04 5.08
N GLN A 461 -8.80 7.33 5.36
CA GLN A 461 -7.87 8.42 5.03
C GLN A 461 -6.92 8.80 6.16
N PHE A 462 -7.07 8.24 7.37
CA PHE A 462 -6.22 8.52 8.53
C PHE A 462 -4.74 8.28 8.22
N GLU A 463 -4.43 7.23 7.46
CA GLU A 463 -3.09 6.89 7.03
C GLU A 463 -2.81 7.26 5.57
N GLY A 464 -3.57 8.19 5.01
CA GLY A 464 -3.38 8.68 3.64
C GLY A 464 -1.98 9.24 3.40
N PHE A 465 -1.32 9.76 4.44
CA PHE A 465 0.06 10.27 4.37
C PHE A 465 1.11 9.20 4.00
N ARG A 466 0.76 7.91 4.06
CA ARG A 466 1.65 6.80 3.68
C ARG A 466 1.66 6.52 2.18
N TYR A 467 0.75 7.13 1.42
CA TYR A 467 0.49 6.79 0.03
C TYR A 467 0.47 8.03 -0.86
N ASP A 468 0.74 7.82 -2.15
CA ASP A 468 0.61 8.83 -3.19
C ASP A 468 -0.81 9.44 -3.23
N GLU A 469 -0.94 10.70 -3.67
CA GLU A 469 -2.21 11.45 -3.76
C GLU A 469 -3.32 10.71 -4.53
N ARG A 470 -2.97 9.81 -5.46
CA ARG A 470 -3.90 8.96 -6.18
C ARG A 470 -4.82 8.17 -5.23
N TRP A 471 -4.32 7.72 -4.08
CA TRP A 471 -5.05 6.88 -3.14
C TRP A 471 -6.10 7.63 -2.30
N PRO A 472 -5.78 8.76 -1.64
CA PRO A 472 -6.78 9.61 -1.03
C PRO A 472 -7.89 10.03 -2.00
N LYS A 473 -7.55 10.39 -3.24
CA LYS A 473 -8.54 10.74 -4.30
C LYS A 473 -9.45 9.55 -4.64
N LEU A 474 -8.88 8.36 -4.71
CA LEU A 474 -9.61 7.14 -5.02
C LEU A 474 -10.53 6.70 -3.86
N LEU A 475 -10.07 6.80 -2.61
CA LEU A 475 -10.92 6.58 -1.43
C LEU A 475 -12.06 7.61 -1.36
N TYR A 476 -11.78 8.89 -1.63
CA TYR A 476 -12.84 9.90 -1.76
C TYR A 476 -13.90 9.48 -2.81
N ASN A 477 -13.46 8.95 -3.96
CA ASN A 477 -14.37 8.47 -4.99
C ASN A 477 -15.19 7.23 -4.59
N VAL A 478 -14.71 6.40 -3.67
CA VAL A 478 -15.51 5.32 -3.10
C VAL A 478 -16.69 5.89 -2.30
N PHE A 479 -16.43 6.86 -1.42
CA PHE A 479 -17.44 7.33 -0.47
C PHE A 479 -18.37 8.42 -1.01
N ARG A 480 -17.95 9.20 -2.02
CA ARG A 480 -18.78 10.25 -2.63
C ARG A 480 -20.09 9.76 -3.28
N LEU A 481 -20.22 8.44 -3.50
CA LEU A 481 -21.47 7.84 -3.99
C LEU A 481 -22.59 7.98 -2.95
N PHE A 482 -22.24 7.98 -1.66
CA PHE A 482 -23.19 8.03 -0.56
C PHE A 482 -23.49 9.46 -0.13
N GLU A 483 -22.44 10.24 0.14
CA GLU A 483 -22.54 11.65 0.54
C GLU A 483 -21.17 12.33 0.41
N ASP A 484 -21.14 13.66 0.47
CA ASP A 484 -19.89 14.44 0.51
C ASP A 484 -19.42 14.65 1.95
N TYR A 485 -18.56 13.76 2.44
CA TYR A 485 -18.00 13.82 3.80
C TYR A 485 -16.78 14.74 3.93
N SER A 486 -16.66 15.75 3.07
CA SER A 486 -15.47 16.63 3.04
C SER A 486 -15.31 17.45 4.32
N LYS A 487 -16.43 17.84 4.96
CA LYS A 487 -16.40 18.63 6.21
C LYS A 487 -15.94 17.78 7.39
N GLU A 488 -16.48 16.57 7.49
CA GLU A 488 -16.15 15.56 8.49
C GLU A 488 -14.66 15.21 8.39
N LEU A 489 -14.17 15.02 7.16
CA LEU A 489 -12.76 14.77 6.88
C LEU A 489 -11.87 15.97 7.24
N GLU A 490 -12.31 17.21 7.03
CA GLU A 490 -11.56 18.40 7.42
C GLU A 490 -11.39 18.47 8.95
N VAL A 491 -12.48 18.25 9.70
CA VAL A 491 -12.46 18.20 11.17
C VAL A 491 -11.54 17.09 11.68
N GLU A 492 -11.61 15.91 11.06
CA GLU A 492 -10.72 14.79 11.38
C GLU A 492 -9.25 15.13 11.08
N LYS A 493 -8.93 15.68 9.90
CA LYS A 493 -7.57 16.12 9.56
C LYS A 493 -7.02 17.17 10.53
N ARG A 494 -7.88 18.09 11.00
CA ARG A 494 -7.51 19.07 12.03
C ARG A 494 -7.17 18.37 13.34
N SER A 495 -8.02 17.40 13.75
CA SER A 495 -7.80 16.57 14.94
C SER A 495 -6.47 15.83 14.88
N TRP A 496 -6.14 15.19 13.75
CA TRP A 496 -4.90 14.41 13.62
C TRP A 496 -3.64 15.26 13.69
N ARG A 497 -3.68 16.51 13.19
CA ARG A 497 -2.52 17.43 13.25
C ARG A 497 -2.16 17.86 14.67
N GLU A 498 -3.12 17.83 15.58
CA GLU A 498 -2.92 18.18 16.99
C GLU A 498 -2.49 16.97 17.84
N GLY A 499 -2.20 15.80 17.23
CA GLY A 499 -1.71 14.57 17.88
C GLY A 499 -2.79 13.78 18.63
N ASP A 500 -2.45 12.66 19.28
CA ASP A 500 -3.37 11.93 20.16
C ASP A 500 -3.32 12.53 21.57
N GLY A 501 -4.35 13.27 21.97
CA GLY A 501 -4.44 13.86 23.31
C GLY A 501 -5.82 14.45 23.56
N ALA A 502 -6.50 13.97 24.61
CA ALA A 502 -7.69 14.64 25.13
C ALA A 502 -7.39 16.07 25.58
#